data_AF-A0A257QK52-F1
#
_entry.id   AF-A0A257QK52-F1
#
_cell.length_a   1.000
_cell.length_b   1.000
_cell.length_c   1.000
_cell.angle_alpha   90.00
_cell.angle_beta   90.00
_cell.angle_gamma   90.00
#
_symmetry.space_group_name_H-M   'P 1'
#
loop_
_entity.id
_entity.type
_entity.pdbx_description
1 polymer ?
#
loop_
_entity_poly.entity_id
_entity_poly.type
_entity_poly.pdbx_seq_one_letter_code
_entity_poly.pdbx_strand_id
1 'polypeptide(L)'
;RLFLRRRVPELARFLSVQPEAIHDALEVVASLDPAPGRKFREDTNREVVADVVVEPIEGEWRVSIVNLYIPRLRLSPVYKNMLTEARLNPSEREYIRDKIRSGKLIIDAIEQRQSTLERIAKAIVAAQIDFLETGTRALKPLTLNQIAEVVGLHETTVSRAIANKYMQTPHGLFEFKYFFRGGFTSDDGKEVSSTSVKDLIKSLIEEEDACSPISDQGICELLAQKNLQVARRTVAKYREELGIAPTNLRRQYA
;
A
#
# COMPACT_ATOMS: atom_id res chain seq x y z
N ARG A 1 -11.40 -26.70 23.75
CA ARG A 1 -10.61 -26.45 22.51
C ARG A 1 -11.09 -27.26 21.29
N LEU A 2 -11.77 -28.40 21.47
CA LEU A 2 -12.27 -29.24 20.36
C LEU A 2 -13.34 -28.53 19.51
N PHE A 3 -14.26 -27.80 20.15
CA PHE A 3 -15.30 -26.98 19.51
C PHE A 3 -14.71 -25.88 18.60
N LEU A 4 -13.78 -25.07 19.13
CA LEU A 4 -13.09 -24.01 18.37
C LEU A 4 -12.26 -24.52 17.18
N ARG A 5 -11.86 -25.80 17.19
CA ARG A 5 -11.10 -26.43 16.11
C ARG A 5 -11.98 -27.27 15.17
N ARG A 6 -13.32 -27.15 15.28
CA ARG A 6 -14.31 -27.91 14.50
C ARG A 6 -14.03 -29.42 14.43
N ARG A 7 -13.53 -30.01 15.52
CA ARG A 7 -13.28 -31.46 15.59
C ARG A 7 -14.57 -32.22 15.93
N VAL A 8 -15.51 -32.23 14.98
CA VAL A 8 -16.84 -32.83 15.11
C VAL A 8 -16.81 -34.31 15.53
N PRO A 9 -15.92 -35.17 15.00
CA PRO A 9 -15.90 -36.59 15.39
C PRO A 9 -15.44 -36.84 16.83
N GLU A 10 -14.50 -36.03 17.32
CA GLU A 10 -14.02 -36.10 18.71
C GLU A 10 -15.09 -35.54 19.67
N LEU A 11 -15.85 -34.52 19.26
CA LEU A 11 -16.98 -33.96 20.01
C LEU A 11 -18.16 -34.94 20.08
N ALA A 12 -18.50 -35.60 18.98
CA ALA A 12 -19.56 -36.61 18.91
C ALA A 12 -19.30 -37.76 19.88
N ARG A 13 -18.06 -38.26 19.92
CA ARG A 13 -17.62 -39.28 20.88
C ARG A 13 -17.67 -38.79 22.32
N PHE A 14 -17.19 -37.58 22.59
CA PHE A 14 -17.13 -37.03 23.95
C PHE A 14 -18.51 -36.73 24.53
N LEU A 15 -19.44 -36.23 23.70
CA LEU A 15 -20.79 -35.84 24.11
C LEU A 15 -21.83 -36.97 23.91
N SER A 16 -21.42 -38.09 23.30
CA SER A 16 -22.31 -39.22 22.96
C SER A 16 -23.55 -38.81 22.17
N VAL A 17 -23.37 -37.86 21.25
CA VAL A 17 -24.42 -37.38 20.33
C VAL A 17 -24.01 -37.67 18.91
N GLN A 18 -25.02 -37.77 18.05
CA GLN A 18 -24.80 -37.94 16.62
C GLN A 18 -24.07 -36.73 16.02
N PRO A 19 -23.17 -36.93 15.03
CA PRO A 19 -22.45 -35.85 14.38
C PRO A 19 -23.36 -34.78 13.78
N GLU A 20 -24.54 -35.16 13.28
CA GLU A 20 -25.52 -34.24 12.71
C GLU A 20 -26.04 -33.23 13.75
N ALA A 21 -26.33 -33.69 14.97
CA ALA A 21 -26.82 -32.81 16.04
C ALA A 21 -25.76 -31.76 16.48
N ILE A 22 -24.48 -32.09 16.35
CA ILE A 22 -23.38 -31.14 16.61
C ILE A 22 -23.28 -30.12 15.49
N HIS A 23 -23.61 -30.51 14.25
CA HIS A 23 -23.65 -29.61 13.11
C HIS A 23 -24.76 -28.57 13.27
N ASP A 24 -25.97 -29.01 13.60
CA ASP A 24 -27.12 -28.13 13.84
C ASP A 24 -26.80 -27.10 14.95
N ALA A 25 -26.17 -27.56 16.03
CA ALA A 25 -25.76 -26.67 17.11
C ALA A 25 -24.67 -25.67 16.68
N LEU A 26 -23.74 -26.08 15.81
CA LEU A 26 -22.71 -25.20 15.27
C LEU A 26 -23.30 -24.12 14.35
N GLU A 27 -24.32 -24.45 13.55
CA GLU A 27 -25.02 -23.47 12.72
C GLU A 27 -25.73 -22.41 13.55
N VAL A 28 -26.44 -22.82 14.61
CA VAL A 28 -27.09 -21.88 15.54
C VAL A 28 -26.08 -20.96 16.19
N VAL A 29 -24.96 -21.50 16.70
CA VAL A 29 -23.90 -20.68 17.32
C VAL A 29 -23.22 -19.77 16.29
N ALA A 30 -23.06 -20.21 15.04
CA ALA A 30 -22.52 -19.39 13.96
C ALA A 30 -23.45 -18.25 13.55
N SER A 31 -24.76 -18.38 13.76
CA SER A 31 -25.74 -17.32 13.51
C SER A 31 -25.66 -16.15 14.51
N LEU A 32 -25.00 -16.35 15.66
CA LEU A 32 -24.86 -15.33 16.69
C LEU A 32 -23.77 -14.31 16.30
N ASP A 33 -24.08 -13.03 16.45
CA ASP A 33 -23.09 -11.96 16.29
C ASP A 33 -22.14 -11.96 17.52
N PRO A 34 -20.84 -12.27 17.35
CA PRO A 34 -19.89 -12.29 18.45
C PRO A 34 -19.57 -10.88 18.99
N ALA A 35 -19.93 -9.81 18.25
CA ALA A 35 -19.62 -8.44 18.62
C ALA A 35 -20.77 -7.47 18.23
N PRO A 36 -21.97 -7.60 18.83
CA PRO A 36 -23.13 -6.77 18.49
C PRO A 36 -22.89 -5.27 18.72
N GLY A 37 -21.99 -4.92 19.65
CA GLY A 37 -21.58 -3.55 19.94
C GLY A 37 -20.79 -2.87 18.82
N ARG A 38 -20.29 -3.60 17.82
CA ARG A 38 -19.46 -3.05 16.74
C ARG A 38 -20.21 -2.00 15.91
N LYS A 39 -21.54 -2.13 15.78
CA LYS A 39 -22.42 -1.20 15.05
C LYS A 39 -22.58 0.15 15.74
N PHE A 40 -22.28 0.22 17.05
CA PHE A 40 -22.38 1.44 17.85
C PHE A 40 -21.01 2.08 18.11
N ARG A 41 -19.96 1.50 17.55
CA ARG A 41 -18.61 2.07 17.66
C ARG A 41 -18.50 3.24 16.68
N GLU A 42 -18.03 4.38 17.17
CA GLU A 42 -17.66 5.49 16.29
C GLU A 42 -16.65 5.02 15.26
N ASP A 43 -16.87 5.41 14.01
CA ASP A 43 -15.97 5.06 12.93
C ASP A 43 -14.67 5.86 13.10
N THR A 44 -13.63 5.20 13.58
CA THR A 44 -12.29 5.77 13.70
C THR A 44 -11.52 5.69 12.38
N ASN A 45 -12.17 5.28 11.28
CA ASN A 45 -11.50 5.14 10.00
C ASN A 45 -11.09 6.53 9.49
N ARG A 46 -9.78 6.75 9.46
CA ARG A 46 -9.22 8.01 8.99
C ARG A 46 -9.28 8.01 7.47
N GLU A 47 -10.01 8.96 6.91
CA GLU A 47 -9.97 9.22 5.48
C GLU A 47 -8.54 9.63 5.09
N VAL A 48 -7.93 8.83 4.21
CA VAL A 48 -6.62 9.12 3.65
C VAL A 48 -6.84 9.88 2.35
N VAL A 49 -6.38 11.12 2.30
CA VAL A 49 -6.42 11.95 1.09
C VAL A 49 -5.15 11.72 0.28
N ALA A 50 -5.29 11.58 -1.04
CA ALA A 50 -4.16 11.44 -1.93
C ALA A 50 -3.34 12.74 -2.00
N ASP A 51 -2.02 12.62 -2.01
CA ASP A 51 -1.12 13.75 -2.28
C ASP A 51 -0.86 13.91 -3.80
N VAL A 52 -0.93 12.79 -4.54
CA VAL A 52 -0.71 12.73 -5.99
C VAL A 52 -1.80 11.89 -6.64
N VAL A 53 -2.31 12.34 -7.77
CA VAL A 53 -3.28 11.61 -8.60
C VAL A 53 -2.62 11.26 -9.93
N VAL A 54 -2.82 10.02 -10.36
CA VAL A 54 -2.34 9.49 -11.64
C VAL A 54 -3.54 9.05 -12.46
N GLU A 55 -3.67 9.63 -13.65
CA GLU A 55 -4.80 9.39 -14.55
C GLU A 55 -4.33 9.30 -16.01
N PRO A 56 -4.94 8.43 -16.82
CA PRO A 56 -4.67 8.37 -18.26
C PRO A 56 -5.44 9.49 -18.96
N ILE A 57 -4.73 10.41 -19.61
CA ILE A 57 -5.31 11.49 -20.41
C ILE A 57 -4.76 11.37 -21.82
N GLU A 58 -5.64 11.20 -22.81
CA GLU A 58 -5.27 11.10 -24.24
C GLU A 58 -4.25 9.99 -24.54
N GLY A 59 -4.24 8.91 -23.74
CA GLY A 59 -3.30 7.79 -23.89
C GLY A 59 -1.96 7.99 -23.18
N GLU A 60 -1.74 9.12 -22.51
CA GLU A 60 -0.56 9.37 -21.68
C GLU A 60 -0.90 9.37 -20.19
N TRP A 61 -0.01 8.81 -19.36
CA TRP A 61 -0.14 8.84 -17.91
C TRP A 61 0.24 10.20 -17.36
N ARG A 62 -0.75 10.98 -16.91
CA ARG A 62 -0.52 12.29 -16.29
C ARG A 62 -0.47 12.16 -14.77
N VAL A 63 0.52 12.83 -14.19
CA VAL A 63 0.71 12.94 -12.74
C VAL A 63 0.34 14.36 -12.31
N SER A 64 -0.58 14.50 -11.36
CA SER A 64 -1.01 15.77 -10.80
C SER A 64 -0.86 15.78 -9.27
N ILE A 65 -0.41 16.89 -8.70
CA ILE A 65 -0.31 17.06 -7.24
C ILE A 65 -1.62 17.65 -6.71
N VAL A 66 -2.16 17.03 -5.68
CA VAL A 66 -3.35 17.50 -4.97
C VAL A 66 -2.94 18.54 -3.93
N ASN A 67 -3.02 19.82 -4.30
CA ASN A 67 -2.64 20.94 -3.45
C ASN A 67 -3.79 21.45 -2.58
N LEU A 68 -4.49 20.56 -1.87
CA LEU A 68 -5.66 20.96 -1.05
C LEU A 68 -5.29 21.81 0.18
N TYR A 69 -4.05 21.69 0.68
CA TYR A 69 -3.65 22.25 1.98
C TYR A 69 -2.64 23.41 1.91
N ILE A 70 -2.10 23.75 0.73
CA ILE A 70 -1.13 24.84 0.58
C ILE A 70 -1.79 26.00 -0.19
N PRO A 71 -2.07 27.14 0.46
CA PRO A 71 -2.56 28.32 -0.25
C PRO A 71 -1.48 28.87 -1.17
N ARG A 72 -1.86 29.62 -2.21
CA ARG A 72 -0.89 30.31 -3.09
C ARG A 72 -0.16 31.38 -2.28
N LEU A 73 1.07 31.08 -1.86
CA LEU A 73 1.91 32.00 -1.11
C LEU A 73 2.51 33.05 -2.04
N ARG A 74 2.46 34.31 -1.63
CA ARG A 74 3.07 35.44 -2.35
C ARG A 74 3.68 36.40 -1.36
N LEU A 75 4.79 37.01 -1.74
CA LEU A 75 5.37 38.12 -0.98
C LEU A 75 4.50 39.37 -1.19
N SER A 76 4.11 40.02 -0.09
CA SER A 76 3.33 41.26 -0.15
C SER A 76 4.11 42.34 -0.91
N PRO A 77 3.50 42.99 -1.92
CA PRO A 77 4.16 44.04 -2.70
C PRO A 77 4.44 45.30 -1.86
N VAL A 78 3.70 45.51 -0.76
CA VAL A 78 3.86 46.65 0.14
C VAL A 78 5.30 46.77 0.65
N TYR A 79 5.89 45.66 1.13
CA TYR A 79 7.25 45.66 1.65
C TYR A 79 8.31 45.83 0.56
N LYS A 80 8.02 45.41 -0.67
CA LYS A 80 8.90 45.66 -1.82
C LYS A 80 8.93 47.14 -2.17
N ASN A 81 7.77 47.80 -2.14
CA ASN A 81 7.65 49.24 -2.43
C ASN A 81 8.28 50.08 -1.31
N MET A 82 8.16 49.66 -0.05
CA MET A 82 8.83 50.32 1.08
C MET A 82 10.35 50.34 0.94
N LEU A 83 10.97 49.31 0.34
CA LEU A 83 12.41 49.30 0.07
C LEU A 83 12.86 50.31 -0.98
N THR A 84 11.99 50.64 -1.95
CA THR A 84 12.25 51.66 -2.98
C THR A 84 12.02 53.09 -2.49
N GLU A 85 11.24 53.27 -1.43
CA GLU A 85 10.97 54.59 -0.85
C GLU A 85 12.15 55.06 0.03
N ALA A 86 12.60 56.30 -0.19
CA ALA A 86 13.78 56.88 0.47
C ALA A 86 13.58 57.24 1.97
N ARG A 87 12.47 56.84 2.59
CA ARG A 87 12.07 57.24 3.95
C ARG A 87 12.56 56.32 5.08
N LEU A 88 13.18 55.18 4.76
CA LEU A 88 13.62 54.19 5.76
C LEU A 88 15.04 54.42 6.23
N ASN A 89 15.26 54.22 7.53
CA ASN A 89 16.59 54.17 8.11
C ASN A 89 17.37 52.94 7.58
N PRO A 90 18.72 52.97 7.55
CA PRO A 90 19.53 51.85 7.06
C PRO A 90 19.24 50.52 7.78
N SER A 91 19.02 50.56 9.10
CA SER A 91 18.69 49.38 9.92
C SER A 91 17.32 48.78 9.59
N GLU A 92 16.31 49.63 9.38
CA GLU A 92 14.95 49.22 9.01
C GLU A 92 14.92 48.61 7.60
N ARG A 93 15.70 49.18 6.66
CA ARG A 93 15.85 48.65 5.32
C ARG A 93 16.49 47.27 5.31
N GLU A 94 17.53 47.05 6.12
CA GLU A 94 18.17 45.74 6.25
C GLU A 94 17.20 44.71 6.84
N TYR A 95 16.47 45.08 7.89
CA TYR A 95 15.47 44.20 8.51
C TYR A 95 14.40 43.75 7.51
N ILE A 96 13.83 44.67 6.73
CA ILE A 96 12.81 44.35 5.72
C ILE A 96 13.40 43.44 4.64
N ARG A 97 14.64 43.71 4.19
CA ARG A 97 15.32 42.88 3.19
C ARG A 97 15.52 41.46 3.70
N ASP A 98 15.95 41.28 4.94
CA ASP A 98 16.13 39.97 5.56
C ASP A 98 14.82 39.22 5.67
N LYS A 99 13.73 39.88 6.11
CA LYS A 99 12.40 39.24 6.17
C LYS A 99 11.87 38.85 4.80
N ILE A 100 12.09 39.66 3.76
CA ILE A 100 11.74 39.31 2.38
C ILE A 100 12.55 38.10 1.92
N ARG A 101 13.85 38.05 2.21
CA ARG A 101 14.71 36.91 1.87
C ARG A 101 14.26 35.63 2.58
N SER A 102 13.98 35.71 3.89
CA SER A 102 13.44 34.57 4.64
C SER A 102 12.10 34.10 4.10
N GLY A 103 11.19 35.03 3.77
CA GLY A 103 9.90 34.71 3.17
C GLY A 103 10.04 34.03 1.81
N LYS A 104 10.95 34.52 0.96
CA LYS A 104 11.26 33.90 -0.34
C LYS A 104 11.80 32.47 -0.15
N LEU A 105 12.72 32.28 0.78
CA LEU A 105 13.30 30.96 1.07
C LEU A 105 12.22 29.93 1.44
N ILE A 106 11.21 30.32 2.22
CA ILE A 106 10.10 29.43 2.58
C ILE A 106 9.26 29.07 1.34
N ILE A 107 8.95 30.05 0.49
CA ILE A 107 8.17 29.82 -0.75
C ILE A 107 8.95 28.87 -1.66
N ASP A 108 10.22 29.17 -1.93
CA ASP A 108 11.09 28.36 -2.78
C ASP A 108 11.23 26.92 -2.24
N ALA A 109 11.35 26.75 -0.91
CA ALA A 109 11.43 25.43 -0.28
C ALA A 109 10.13 24.61 -0.42
N ILE A 110 8.95 25.26 -0.36
CA ILE A 110 7.66 24.60 -0.55
C ILE A 110 7.50 24.17 -2.02
N GLU A 111 7.84 25.05 -2.97
CA GLU A 111 7.83 24.74 -4.40
C GLU A 111 8.80 23.60 -4.73
N GLN A 112 10.01 23.63 -4.17
CA GLN A 112 11.00 22.56 -4.34
C GLN A 112 10.48 21.22 -3.80
N ARG A 113 9.79 21.22 -2.65
CA ARG A 113 9.18 20.01 -2.08
C ARG A 113 8.10 19.44 -3.00
N GLN A 114 7.21 20.28 -3.54
CA GLN A 114 6.18 19.86 -4.49
C GLN A 114 6.82 19.32 -5.77
N SER A 115 7.76 20.06 -6.37
CA SER A 115 8.47 19.63 -7.57
C SER A 115 9.19 18.30 -7.37
N THR A 116 9.84 18.11 -6.21
CA THR A 116 10.52 16.85 -5.88
C THR A 116 9.54 15.68 -5.82
N LEU A 117 8.38 15.86 -5.16
CA LEU A 117 7.35 14.83 -5.08
C LEU A 117 6.79 14.50 -6.48
N GLU A 118 6.56 15.51 -7.32
CA GLU A 118 6.08 15.35 -8.69
C GLU A 118 7.08 14.53 -9.53
N ARG A 119 8.37 14.87 -9.46
CA ARG A 119 9.44 14.18 -10.19
C ARG A 119 9.57 12.72 -9.76
N ILE A 120 9.49 12.45 -8.45
CA ILE A 120 9.49 11.08 -7.92
C ILE A 120 8.25 10.32 -8.41
N ALA A 121 7.07 10.92 -8.35
CA ALA A 121 5.83 10.30 -8.81
C ALA A 121 5.88 9.97 -10.31
N LYS A 122 6.35 10.89 -11.15
CA LYS A 122 6.56 10.67 -12.59
C LYS A 122 7.54 9.53 -12.87
N ALA A 123 8.65 9.46 -12.12
CA ALA A 123 9.62 8.39 -12.26
C ALA A 123 9.04 7.02 -11.87
N ILE A 124 8.23 6.95 -10.79
CA ILE A 124 7.52 5.72 -10.39
C ILE A 124 6.51 5.31 -11.48
N VAL A 125 5.70 6.24 -11.98
CA VAL A 125 4.71 5.99 -13.03
C VAL A 125 5.36 5.45 -14.29
N ALA A 126 6.49 6.04 -14.72
CA ALA A 126 7.24 5.56 -15.88
C ALA A 126 7.81 4.14 -15.68
N ALA A 127 8.24 3.79 -14.47
CA ALA A 127 8.73 2.45 -14.16
C ALA A 127 7.61 1.41 -13.99
N GLN A 128 6.38 1.85 -13.70
CA GLN A 128 5.26 1.01 -13.29
C GLN A 128 4.07 1.07 -14.26
N ILE A 129 4.32 1.26 -15.56
CA ILE A 129 3.28 1.33 -16.60
C ILE A 129 2.40 0.06 -16.56
N ASP A 130 3.02 -1.12 -16.52
CA ASP A 130 2.31 -2.41 -16.51
C ASP A 130 1.35 -2.54 -15.30
N PHE A 131 1.73 -2.00 -14.14
CA PHE A 131 0.87 -1.94 -12.96
C PHE A 131 -0.32 -1.00 -13.17
N LEU A 132 -0.11 0.15 -13.81
CA LEU A 132 -1.19 1.11 -14.07
C LEU A 132 -2.20 0.58 -15.10
N GLU A 133 -1.75 -0.25 -16.05
CA GLU A 133 -2.62 -0.86 -17.06
C GLU A 133 -3.31 -2.13 -16.57
N THR A 134 -2.58 -3.04 -15.93
CA THR A 134 -3.05 -4.41 -15.61
C THR A 134 -3.41 -4.59 -14.13
N GLY A 135 -3.03 -3.65 -13.26
CA GLY A 135 -3.30 -3.68 -11.82
C GLY A 135 -2.18 -4.31 -10.98
N THR A 136 -2.50 -4.63 -9.71
CA THR A 136 -1.53 -5.03 -8.67
C THR A 136 -0.66 -6.23 -9.04
N ARG A 137 -1.15 -7.12 -9.90
CA ARG A 137 -0.46 -8.34 -10.33
C ARG A 137 0.78 -8.06 -11.17
N ALA A 138 0.79 -6.96 -11.93
CA ALA A 138 1.87 -6.58 -12.84
C ALA A 138 2.86 -5.58 -12.21
N LEU A 139 2.90 -5.49 -10.87
CA LEU A 139 3.86 -4.63 -10.17
C LEU A 139 5.30 -5.11 -10.42
N LYS A 140 6.11 -4.22 -11.02
CA LYS A 140 7.54 -4.47 -11.23
C LYS A 140 8.33 -4.19 -9.96
N PRO A 141 9.33 -5.00 -9.62
CA PRO A 141 10.25 -4.65 -8.53
C PRO A 141 10.96 -3.34 -8.82
N LEU A 142 11.01 -2.46 -7.83
CA LEU A 142 11.59 -1.14 -7.93
C LEU A 142 12.29 -0.81 -6.62
N THR A 143 13.50 -0.25 -6.71
CA THR A 143 14.29 0.15 -5.56
C THR A 143 14.34 1.66 -5.41
N LEU A 144 14.57 2.13 -4.19
CA LEU A 144 14.73 3.56 -3.93
C LEU A 144 15.94 4.14 -4.68
N ASN A 145 17.02 3.36 -4.85
CA ASN A 145 18.21 3.76 -5.59
C ASN A 145 17.93 4.03 -7.06
N GLN A 146 17.16 3.17 -7.73
CA GLN A 146 16.79 3.39 -9.14
C GLN A 146 16.06 4.72 -9.34
N ILE A 147 15.10 5.04 -8.47
CA ILE A 147 14.38 6.33 -8.54
C ILE A 147 15.28 7.51 -8.14
N ALA A 148 16.17 7.31 -7.16
CA ALA A 148 17.14 8.31 -6.74
C ALA A 148 18.07 8.73 -7.89
N GLU A 149 18.56 7.76 -8.67
CA GLU A 149 19.38 8.00 -9.87
C GLU A 149 18.61 8.77 -10.94
N VAL A 150 17.38 8.36 -11.25
CA VAL A 150 16.53 9.02 -12.27
C VAL A 150 16.23 10.48 -11.90
N VAL A 151 15.98 10.75 -10.61
CA VAL A 151 15.66 12.10 -10.13
C VAL A 151 16.92 12.90 -9.77
N GLY A 152 18.10 12.29 -9.76
CA GLY A 152 19.37 12.93 -9.39
C GLY A 152 19.40 13.36 -7.91
N LEU A 153 18.75 12.59 -7.03
CA LEU A 153 18.71 12.82 -5.58
C LEU A 153 19.36 11.66 -4.84
N HIS A 154 19.69 11.86 -3.56
CA HIS A 154 20.14 10.77 -2.71
C HIS A 154 18.95 9.90 -2.25
N GLU A 155 19.16 8.60 -2.06
CA GLU A 155 18.14 7.64 -1.62
C GLU A 155 17.37 8.11 -0.37
N THR A 156 18.11 8.62 0.62
CA THR A 156 17.53 9.15 1.87
C THR A 156 16.62 10.35 1.64
N THR A 157 16.87 11.16 0.60
CA THR A 157 16.02 12.29 0.23
C THR A 157 14.72 11.80 -0.38
N VAL A 158 14.78 10.80 -1.27
CA VAL A 158 13.60 10.16 -1.85
C VAL A 158 12.76 9.51 -0.76
N SER A 159 13.36 8.70 0.11
CA SER A 159 12.70 8.02 1.23
C SER A 159 11.97 9.00 2.17
N ARG A 160 12.60 10.14 2.47
CA ARG A 160 11.98 11.21 3.28
C ARG A 160 10.86 11.92 2.52
N ALA A 161 11.05 12.20 1.24
CA ALA A 161 10.07 12.92 0.43
C ALA A 161 8.75 12.15 0.27
N ILE A 162 8.82 10.82 0.18
CA ILE A 162 7.65 9.94 0.00
C ILE A 162 7.03 9.44 1.31
N ALA A 163 7.63 9.74 2.47
CA ALA A 163 7.15 9.23 3.74
C ALA A 163 5.76 9.80 4.08
N ASN A 164 4.81 8.92 4.43
CA ASN A 164 3.41 9.28 4.73
C ASN A 164 2.75 10.05 3.58
N LYS A 165 3.06 9.66 2.34
CA LYS A 165 2.47 10.23 1.13
C LYS A 165 1.73 9.13 0.38
N TYR A 166 0.60 9.49 -0.20
CA TYR A 166 -0.27 8.58 -0.92
C TYR A 166 -0.45 9.02 -2.38
N MET A 167 -0.49 8.03 -3.25
CA MET A 167 -0.73 8.16 -4.68
C MET A 167 -2.04 7.46 -5.02
N GLN A 168 -2.98 8.21 -5.58
CA GLN A 168 -4.19 7.67 -6.17
C GLN A 168 -3.89 7.23 -7.60
N THR A 169 -4.21 5.98 -7.89
CA THR A 169 -4.09 5.37 -9.21
C THR A 169 -5.47 4.86 -9.65
N PRO A 170 -5.65 4.43 -10.92
CA PRO A 170 -6.91 3.83 -11.36
C PRO A 170 -7.31 2.58 -10.56
N HIS A 171 -6.33 1.91 -9.94
CA HIS A 171 -6.54 0.68 -9.16
C HIS A 171 -6.73 0.94 -7.66
N GLY A 172 -6.72 2.19 -7.21
CA GLY A 172 -6.96 2.57 -5.82
C GLY A 172 -5.90 3.51 -5.23
N LEU A 173 -5.95 3.68 -3.91
CA LEU A 173 -5.04 4.55 -3.16
C LEU A 173 -3.89 3.74 -2.55
N PHE A 174 -2.65 4.09 -2.90
CA PHE A 174 -1.46 3.38 -2.45
C PHE A 174 -0.47 4.33 -1.77
N GLU A 175 0.19 3.86 -0.71
CA GLU A 175 1.37 4.55 -0.19
C GLU A 175 2.49 4.50 -1.22
N PHE A 176 3.27 5.58 -1.35
CA PHE A 176 4.43 5.56 -2.25
C PHE A 176 5.39 4.40 -1.94
N LYS A 177 5.55 4.04 -0.66
CA LYS A 177 6.36 2.90 -0.21
C LYS A 177 5.92 1.56 -0.78
N TYR A 178 4.65 1.42 -1.19
CA TYR A 178 4.12 0.20 -1.78
C TYR A 178 4.84 -0.19 -3.07
N PHE A 179 5.26 0.78 -3.88
CA PHE A 179 5.94 0.56 -5.15
C PHE A 179 7.39 0.09 -4.98
N PHE A 180 8.00 0.29 -3.79
CA PHE A 180 9.40 -0.03 -3.54
C PHE A 180 9.60 -1.42 -2.89
N ARG A 181 8.64 -2.32 -3.08
CA ARG A 181 8.74 -3.67 -2.52
C ARG A 181 9.76 -4.49 -3.30
N GLY A 182 10.65 -5.16 -2.57
CA GLY A 182 11.58 -6.12 -3.13
C GLY A 182 10.84 -7.21 -3.91
N GLY A 183 11.38 -7.53 -5.09
CA GLY A 183 10.98 -8.68 -5.89
C GLY A 183 11.83 -9.91 -5.60
N PHE A 184 11.31 -11.05 -6.00
CA PHE A 184 12.05 -12.29 -6.15
C PHE A 184 12.47 -12.40 -7.61
N THR A 185 13.75 -12.65 -7.86
CA THR A 185 14.24 -13.02 -9.18
C THR A 185 13.88 -14.48 -9.41
N SER A 186 13.02 -14.74 -10.39
CA SER A 186 12.78 -16.10 -10.92
C SER A 186 14.06 -16.59 -11.61
N ASP A 187 14.24 -17.92 -11.68
CA ASP A 187 15.37 -18.57 -12.38
C ASP A 187 15.47 -18.16 -13.86
N ASP A 188 14.35 -17.71 -14.44
CA ASP A 188 14.23 -17.21 -15.82
C ASP A 188 14.63 -15.72 -15.96
N GLY A 189 15.21 -15.12 -14.90
CA GLY A 189 15.59 -13.71 -14.86
C GLY A 189 14.43 -12.71 -14.70
N LYS A 190 13.19 -13.19 -14.62
CA LYS A 190 12.00 -12.36 -14.39
C LYS A 190 11.89 -11.96 -12.92
N GLU A 191 11.93 -10.66 -12.66
CA GLU A 191 11.74 -10.09 -11.33
C GLU A 191 10.22 -10.02 -11.00
N VAL A 192 9.79 -10.78 -10.00
CA VAL A 192 8.37 -10.86 -9.58
C VAL A 192 8.20 -10.27 -8.20
N SER A 193 7.27 -9.30 -8.05
CA SER A 193 7.05 -8.63 -6.77
C SER A 193 6.45 -9.56 -5.71
N SER A 194 6.75 -9.29 -4.43
CA SER A 194 6.14 -9.99 -3.30
C SER A 194 4.61 -9.87 -3.25
N THR A 195 4.03 -8.80 -3.81
CA THR A 195 2.57 -8.65 -3.88
C THR A 195 1.96 -9.54 -4.96
N SER A 196 2.60 -9.67 -6.13
CA SER A 196 2.17 -10.61 -7.17
C SER A 196 2.16 -12.05 -6.66
N VAL A 197 3.16 -12.44 -5.86
CA VAL A 197 3.21 -13.77 -5.21
C VAL A 197 2.02 -13.97 -4.26
N LYS A 198 1.68 -12.96 -3.46
CA LYS A 198 0.51 -13.02 -2.55
C LYS A 198 -0.80 -13.18 -3.31
N ASP A 199 -0.99 -12.41 -4.39
CA ASP A 199 -2.19 -12.48 -5.22
C ASP A 199 -2.32 -13.85 -5.92
N LEU A 200 -1.20 -14.44 -6.34
CA LEU A 200 -1.16 -15.80 -6.87
C LEU A 200 -1.51 -16.85 -5.82
N ILE A 201 -0.95 -16.75 -4.61
CA ILE A 201 -1.30 -17.64 -3.49
C ILE A 201 -2.80 -17.53 -3.19
N LYS A 202 -3.35 -16.32 -3.16
CA LYS A 202 -4.77 -16.09 -2.95
C LYS A 202 -5.62 -16.76 -4.04
N SER A 203 -5.26 -16.56 -5.31
CA SER A 203 -6.00 -17.14 -6.45
C SER A 203 -5.97 -18.68 -6.42
N LEU A 204 -4.80 -19.28 -6.12
CA LEU A 204 -4.66 -20.74 -5.99
C LEU A 204 -5.51 -21.32 -4.85
N ILE A 205 -5.72 -20.56 -3.79
CA ILE A 205 -6.54 -20.97 -2.65
C ILE A 205 -8.03 -20.74 -2.94
N GLU A 206 -8.39 -19.71 -3.69
CA GLU A 206 -9.78 -19.47 -4.12
C GLU A 206 -10.27 -20.55 -5.11
N GLU A 207 -9.37 -21.11 -5.91
CA GLU A 207 -9.65 -22.20 -6.87
C GLU A 207 -9.57 -23.61 -6.25
N GLU A 208 -9.33 -23.73 -4.93
CA GLU A 208 -9.12 -25.04 -4.29
C GLU A 208 -10.40 -25.83 -4.02
N ASP A 209 -10.30 -27.16 -4.00
CA ASP A 209 -11.37 -28.03 -3.51
C ASP A 209 -11.45 -27.97 -1.97
N ALA A 210 -12.60 -27.52 -1.44
CA ALA A 210 -12.86 -27.39 -0.01
C ALA A 210 -12.76 -28.73 0.76
N CYS A 211 -12.99 -29.87 0.09
CA CYS A 211 -12.85 -31.21 0.68
C CYS A 211 -11.38 -31.64 0.84
N SER A 212 -10.50 -31.11 -0.02
CA SER A 212 -9.06 -31.39 -0.04
C SER A 212 -8.22 -30.12 -0.22
N PRO A 213 -8.19 -29.24 0.80
CA PRO A 213 -7.47 -27.98 0.72
C PRO A 213 -5.97 -28.19 0.49
N ILE A 214 -5.36 -27.30 -0.29
CA ILE A 214 -3.96 -27.41 -0.70
C ILE A 214 -3.07 -27.09 0.50
N SER A 215 -2.03 -27.91 0.71
CA SER A 215 -1.04 -27.68 1.77
C SER A 215 -0.08 -26.56 1.39
N ASP A 216 0.55 -25.89 2.38
CA ASP A 216 1.58 -24.87 2.10
C ASP A 216 2.72 -25.44 1.23
N GLN A 217 3.00 -26.75 1.32
CA GLN A 217 3.97 -27.44 0.47
C GLN A 217 3.46 -27.62 -0.97
N GLY A 218 2.18 -27.97 -1.15
CA GLY A 218 1.55 -28.06 -2.48
C GLY A 218 1.49 -26.69 -3.18
N ILE A 219 1.29 -25.61 -2.42
CA ILE A 219 1.37 -24.24 -2.98
C ILE A 219 2.79 -23.94 -3.46
N CYS A 220 3.84 -24.35 -2.73
CA CYS A 220 5.22 -24.22 -3.20
C CYS A 220 5.45 -24.96 -4.53
N GLU A 221 4.92 -26.18 -4.67
CA GLU A 221 5.06 -26.98 -5.87
C GLU A 221 4.33 -26.36 -7.07
N LEU A 222 3.11 -25.86 -6.87
CA LEU A 222 2.35 -25.14 -7.90
C LEU A 222 3.02 -23.83 -8.32
N LEU A 223 3.63 -23.10 -7.38
CA LEU A 223 4.42 -21.91 -7.70
C LEU A 223 5.70 -22.28 -8.45
N ALA A 224 6.37 -23.38 -8.09
CA ALA A 224 7.55 -23.86 -8.79
C ALA A 224 7.24 -24.25 -10.24
N GLN A 225 6.07 -24.83 -10.51
CA GLN A 225 5.59 -25.10 -11.89
C GLN A 225 5.40 -23.80 -12.71
N LYS A 226 5.15 -22.67 -12.05
CA LYS A 226 5.08 -21.34 -12.66
C LYS A 226 6.43 -20.61 -12.64
N ASN A 227 7.54 -21.34 -12.48
CA ASN A 227 8.91 -20.82 -12.36
C ASN A 227 9.12 -19.86 -11.17
N LEU A 228 8.32 -19.97 -10.11
CA LEU A 228 8.45 -19.17 -8.89
C LEU A 228 8.94 -20.04 -7.73
N GLN A 229 10.24 -19.96 -7.44
CA GLN A 229 10.85 -20.67 -6.32
C GLN A 229 10.58 -19.91 -5.02
N VAL A 230 9.59 -20.36 -4.24
CA VAL A 230 9.22 -19.75 -2.96
C VAL A 230 9.30 -20.80 -1.85
N ALA A 231 10.07 -20.50 -0.80
CA ALA A 231 10.19 -21.40 0.34
C ALA A 231 8.87 -21.54 1.11
N ARG A 232 8.60 -22.73 1.65
CA ARG A 232 7.38 -23.03 2.44
C ARG A 232 7.11 -22.05 3.58
N ARG A 233 8.15 -21.62 4.29
CA ARG A 233 8.03 -20.62 5.38
C ARG A 233 7.53 -19.26 4.87
N THR A 234 7.95 -18.87 3.67
CA THR A 234 7.53 -17.63 3.01
C THR A 234 6.07 -17.71 2.57
N VAL A 235 5.64 -18.85 2.01
CA VAL A 235 4.23 -19.11 1.67
C VAL A 235 3.35 -19.03 2.93
N ALA A 236 3.75 -19.69 4.02
CA ALA A 236 3.01 -19.67 5.28
C ALA A 236 2.87 -18.23 5.83
N LYS A 237 3.96 -17.45 5.82
CA LYS A 237 3.95 -16.03 6.21
C LYS A 237 2.98 -15.20 5.36
N TYR A 238 3.03 -15.36 4.04
CA TYR A 238 2.15 -14.62 3.13
C TYR A 238 0.68 -15.02 3.27
N ARG A 239 0.39 -16.29 3.52
CA ARG A 239 -0.96 -16.77 3.84
C ARG A 239 -1.51 -16.13 5.11
N GLU A 240 -0.68 -16.03 6.16
CA GLU A 240 -1.05 -15.37 7.41
C GLU A 240 -1.30 -13.86 7.21
N GLU A 241 -0.46 -13.17 6.44
CA GLU A 241 -0.66 -11.75 6.11
C GLU A 241 -1.94 -11.50 5.28
N LEU A 242 -2.39 -12.49 4.50
CA LEU A 242 -3.66 -12.46 3.76
C LEU A 242 -4.87 -12.86 4.62
N GLY A 243 -4.67 -13.24 5.89
CA GLY A 243 -5.75 -13.69 6.78
C GLY A 243 -6.32 -15.06 6.44
N ILE A 244 -5.63 -15.86 5.62
CA ILE A 244 -6.11 -17.16 5.16
C ILE A 244 -5.72 -18.23 6.20
N ALA A 245 -6.67 -19.07 6.60
CA ALA A 245 -6.44 -20.09 7.61
C ALA A 245 -5.57 -21.26 7.10
N PRO A 246 -4.82 -21.97 7.98
CA PRO A 246 -4.07 -23.16 7.59
C PRO A 246 -4.99 -24.29 7.12
N THR A 247 -4.45 -25.22 6.34
CA THR A 247 -5.16 -26.35 5.69
C THR A 247 -6.14 -27.08 6.62
N ASN A 248 -5.77 -27.31 7.89
CA ASN A 248 -6.61 -28.00 8.88
C ASN A 248 -7.92 -27.27 9.24
N LEU A 249 -7.95 -25.95 9.11
CA LEU A 249 -9.13 -25.13 9.38
C LEU A 249 -9.95 -24.82 8.13
N ARG A 250 -9.36 -25.00 6.94
CA ARG A 250 -10.03 -24.82 5.64
C ARG A 250 -10.79 -26.08 5.19
N ARG A 251 -10.40 -27.25 5.67
CA ARG A 251 -11.01 -28.52 5.26
C ARG A 251 -12.47 -28.61 5.71
N GLN A 252 -13.37 -28.78 4.76
CA GLN A 252 -14.75 -29.18 5.01
C GLN A 252 -14.83 -30.70 4.97
N TYR A 253 -15.46 -31.30 5.97
CA TYR A 253 -15.78 -32.74 5.97
C TYR A 253 -17.22 -32.85 5.47
N ALA A 254 -17.39 -33.41 4.27
CA ALA A 254 -18.69 -33.86 3.76
C ALA A 254 -19.09 -35.18 4.43
#